data_AF-A0A3C0QBC5-F1
#
_entry.id   AF-A0A3C0QBC5-F1
#
_cell.length_a   1.000
_cell.length_b   1.000
_cell.length_c   1.000
_cell.angle_alpha   90.00
_cell.angle_beta   90.00
_cell.angle_gamma   90.00
#
_symmetry.space_group_name_H-M   'P 1'
#
loop_
_entity.id
_entity.type
_entity.pdbx_description
1 polymer ?
#
loop_
_entity_poly.entity_id
_entity_poly.type
_entity_poly.pdbx_seq_one_letter_code
_entity_poly.pdbx_strand_id
1 'polypeptide(L)' 'KVERLSDWLEDNRQALDNSWFYSDSHNDLPLLGKVTHPVAVDPDEVLEQHAKDHDWPVISLR' A
#
# COMPACT_ATOMS: atom_id res chain seq x y z
N LYS A 1 18.87 -5.89 -13.71
CA LYS A 1 18.51 -5.70 -12.28
C LYS A 1 17.03 -6.01 -12.03
N VAL A 2 16.12 -5.54 -12.88
CA VAL A 2 14.69 -5.87 -12.83
C VAL A 2 14.42 -7.34 -13.18
N GLU A 3 15.10 -7.91 -14.18
CA GLU A 3 14.94 -9.33 -14.56
C GLU A 3 15.27 -10.30 -13.42
N ARG A 4 16.38 -10.06 -12.69
CA ARG A 4 16.75 -10.87 -11.52
C ARG A 4 15.71 -10.86 -10.39
N LEU A 5 14.88 -9.83 -10.30
CA LEU A 5 13.82 -9.75 -9.29
C LEU A 5 12.61 -10.57 -9.73
N SER A 6 12.27 -10.56 -11.02
CA SER A 6 11.22 -11.41 -11.59
C SER A 6 11.56 -12.89 -11.47
N ASP A 7 12.79 -13.29 -11.79
CA ASP A 7 13.24 -14.68 -11.66
C ASP A 7 13.20 -15.16 -10.20
N TRP A 8 13.54 -14.28 -9.25
CA TRP A 8 13.47 -14.60 -7.82
C TRP A 8 12.03 -14.73 -7.31
N LEU A 9 11.09 -13.93 -7.85
CA LEU A 9 9.67 -13.99 -7.50
C LEU A 9 9.00 -15.28 -8.02
N GLU A 10 9.36 -15.72 -9.22
CA GLU A 10 8.89 -16.99 -9.79
C GLU A 10 9.40 -18.20 -9.00
N ASP A 11 10.69 -18.22 -8.64
CA ASP A 11 11.29 -19.33 -7.89
C ASP A 11 10.77 -19.45 -6.45
N ASN A 12 10.34 -18.35 -5.82
CA ASN A 12 9.89 -18.34 -4.42
C ASN A 12 8.38 -18.53 -4.24
N ARG A 13 7.58 -18.62 -5.32
CA ARG A 13 6.10 -18.60 -5.26
C ARG A 13 5.56 -17.47 -4.39
N GLN A 14 6.24 -16.32 -4.42
CA GLN A 14 5.86 -15.12 -3.70
C GLN A 14 5.16 -14.20 -4.70
N ALA A 15 3.84 -14.12 -4.62
CA ALA A 15 3.11 -13.07 -5.30
C ALA A 15 3.33 -11.74 -4.57
N LEU A 16 3.25 -10.62 -5.30
CA LEU A 16 3.13 -9.28 -4.69
C LEU A 16 1.83 -9.11 -3.87
N ASP A 17 1.05 -10.18 -3.72
CA ASP A 17 -0.15 -10.35 -2.89
C ASP A 17 0.07 -10.11 -1.38
N ASN A 18 1.25 -9.64 -0.98
CA ASN A 18 1.54 -9.15 0.37
C ASN A 18 2.33 -7.84 0.34
N SER A 19 2.06 -7.00 -0.65
CA SER A 19 2.65 -5.67 -0.74
C SER A 19 1.92 -4.70 0.18
N TRP A 20 2.70 -4.05 1.04
CA TRP A 20 2.25 -2.97 1.92
C TRP A 20 2.64 -1.64 1.29
N PHE A 21 1.70 -0.71 1.21
CA PHE A 21 1.96 0.64 0.74
C PHE A 21 1.55 1.64 1.79
N TYR A 22 2.50 2.49 2.18
CA TYR A 22 2.32 3.48 3.22
C TYR A 22 2.30 4.85 2.56
N SER A 23 1.25 5.63 2.76
CA SER A 23 1.18 7.01 2.28
C SER A 23 0.42 7.90 3.25
N ASP A 24 0.84 9.16 3.30
CA ASP A 24 0.31 10.24 4.11
C ASP A 24 -0.61 11.19 3.33
N SER A 25 -0.78 10.98 2.03
CA SER A 25 -1.51 11.90 1.16
C SER A 25 -2.53 11.22 0.27
N HIS A 26 -3.70 11.83 0.12
CA HIS A 26 -4.73 11.42 -0.84
C HIS A 26 -4.24 11.31 -2.30
N ASN A 27 -3.12 11.97 -2.64
CA ASN A 27 -2.51 11.88 -3.97
C ASN A 27 -2.18 10.43 -4.37
N ASP A 28 -1.88 9.58 -3.40
CA ASP A 28 -1.52 8.18 -3.63
C ASP A 28 -2.71 7.22 -3.60
N LEU A 29 -3.95 7.71 -3.43
CA LEU A 29 -5.16 6.87 -3.47
C LEU A 29 -5.23 5.92 -4.69
N PRO A 30 -4.90 6.36 -5.93
CA PRO A 30 -4.92 5.47 -7.09
C PRO A 30 -3.89 4.33 -7.02
N LEU A 31 -2.85 4.51 -6.22
CA LEU A 31 -1.77 3.55 -6.04
C LEU A 31 -2.05 2.64 -4.83
N LEU A 32 -2.53 3.20 -3.73
CA LEU A 32 -3.02 2.48 -2.55
C LEU A 32 -4.13 1.49 -2.93
N GLY A 33 -5.07 1.88 -3.79
CA GLY A 33 -6.15 1.00 -4.26
C GLY A 33 -5.70 -0.17 -5.15
N LYS A 34 -4.42 -0.24 -5.53
CA LYS A 34 -3.86 -1.33 -6.36
C LYS A 34 -3.01 -2.32 -5.57
N VAL A 35 -2.63 -1.99 -4.33
CA VAL A 35 -1.85 -2.88 -3.47
C VAL A 35 -2.76 -3.72 -2.59
N THR A 36 -2.20 -4.80 -2.04
CA THR A 36 -2.99 -5.74 -1.22
C THR A 36 -3.19 -5.24 0.20
N HIS A 37 -2.24 -4.47 0.75
CA HIS A 37 -2.29 -3.93 2.11
C HIS A 37 -2.00 -2.42 2.11
N PRO A 38 -2.95 -1.57 1.70
CA PRO A 38 -2.80 -0.12 1.80
C PRO A 38 -2.84 0.33 3.26
N VAL A 39 -1.95 1.23 3.65
CA VAL A 39 -1.87 1.81 4.99
C VAL A 39 -1.73 3.33 4.88
N ALA A 40 -2.64 4.04 5.54
CA ALA A 40 -2.60 5.49 5.66
C ALA A 40 -1.70 5.87 6.85
N VAL A 41 -0.71 6.73 6.64
CA VAL A 41 0.23 7.17 7.69
C VAL A 41 0.09 8.68 7.86
N ASP A 42 -0.37 9.16 9.01
CA ASP A 42 -0.67 10.59 9.22
C ASP A 42 -1.52 11.22 8.06
N PRO A 43 -2.63 10.57 7.66
CA PRO A 43 -3.38 10.97 6.47
C PRO A 43 -4.02 12.35 6.57
N ASP A 44 -4.18 13.00 5.42
CA ASP A 44 -5.09 14.14 5.26
C ASP A 44 -6.58 13.72 5.42
N GLU A 45 -7.49 14.68 5.62
CA GLU A 45 -8.92 14.40 5.87
C GLU A 45 -9.56 13.53 4.75
N VAL A 46 -9.09 13.68 3.51
CA VAL A 46 -9.59 12.94 2.35
C VAL A 46 -9.13 11.49 2.38
N LEU A 47 -7.84 11.26 2.61
CA LEU A 47 -7.27 9.93 2.77
C LEU A 47 -7.80 9.25 4.03
N GLU A 48 -8.02 9.99 5.12
CA GLU A 48 -8.60 9.45 6.35
C GLU A 48 -10.03 8.96 6.13
N GLN A 49 -10.86 9.73 5.43
CA GLN A 49 -12.22 9.30 5.10
C GLN A 49 -12.23 8.08 4.18
N HIS A 50 -11.37 8.08 3.15
CA HIS A 50 -11.24 6.94 2.25
C HIS A 50 -10.73 5.68 2.98
N ALA A 51 -9.75 5.84 3.87
CA ALA A 51 -9.24 4.76 4.69
C ALA A 51 -10.35 4.20 5.60
N LYS A 52 -11.17 5.04 6.22
CA LYS A 52 -12.33 4.59 7.01
C LYS A 52 -13.37 3.86 6.16
N ASP A 53 -13.68 4.38 4.98
CA ASP A 53 -14.68 3.79 4.08
C ASP A 53 -14.24 2.42 3.53
N HIS A 54 -12.92 2.22 3.37
CA HIS A 54 -12.32 0.98 2.86
C HIS A 54 -11.68 0.09 3.94
N ASP A 55 -11.87 0.41 5.23
CA ASP A 55 -11.29 -0.31 6.38
C ASP A 55 -9.75 -0.43 6.30
N TRP A 56 -9.07 0.61 5.81
CA TRP A 56 -7.62 0.66 5.74
C TRP A 56 -7.01 1.03 7.11
N PRO A 57 -5.90 0.39 7.50
CA PRO A 57 -5.15 0.76 8.68
C PRO A 57 -4.67 2.21 8.60
N VAL A 58 -4.92 2.98 9.67
CA VAL A 58 -4.38 4.32 9.85
C VAL A 58 -3.35 4.30 10.98
N ILE A 59 -2.13 4.73 10.68
CA ILE A 59 -1.02 4.85 11.64
C ILE A 59 -0.70 6.33 11.80
N SER A 60 -0.42 6.78 13.02
CA SER A 60 0.13 8.11 13.28
C SER A 60 1.48 7.96 13.97
N LEU A 61 2.55 8.58 13.44
CA LEU A 61 3.92 8.39 13.91
C LEU A 61 4.36 9.41 14.99
N ARG A 62 3.41 9.92 15.78
CA ARG A 62 3.65 10.92 16.83
C ARG A 62 4.29 10.36 18.11
#